data_AF-A0A8J8JH93-F1
#
_entry.id   AF-A0A8J8JH93-F1
#
_cell.length_a   1.000
_cell.length_b   1.000
_cell.length_c   1.000
_cell.angle_alpha   90.00
_cell.angle_beta   90.00
_cell.angle_gamma   90.00
#
_symmetry.space_group_name_H-M   'P 1'
#
loop_
_entity.id
_entity.type
_entity.pdbx_description
1 polymer ?
#
loop_
_entity_poly.entity_id
_entity_poly.type
_entity_poly.pdbx_seq_one_letter_code
_entity_poly.pdbx_strand_id
1 'polypeptide(L)'
;MLVRGKIAGNKASVPFTARKDKKGVEIKVDFPDEEFTYSVDCPCLEPLELLGLLLPSFEEKLGEIHGVFVEEVKEEKSHSLLNSLRRFLSKGG
;
A
#
# COMPACT_ATOMS: atom_id res chain seq x y z
N MET A 1 4.80 8.32 1.53
CA MET A 1 4.30 7.20 2.36
C MET A 1 4.95 5.91 1.86
N LEU A 2 5.30 5.01 2.77
CA LEU A 2 5.81 3.68 2.49
C LEU A 2 4.99 2.68 3.30
N VAL A 3 4.46 1.67 2.64
CA VAL A 3 3.72 0.56 3.25
C VAL A 3 4.46 -0.72 2.92
N ARG A 4 4.67 -1.58 3.92
CA ARG A 4 5.22 -2.92 3.75
C ARG A 4 4.30 -3.93 4.39
N GLY A 5 4.28 -5.11 3.80
CA GLY A 5 3.50 -6.21 4.33
C GLY A 5 3.65 -7.43 3.47
N LYS A 6 2.64 -8.30 3.53
CA LYS A 6 2.57 -9.53 2.74
C LYS A 6 1.18 -9.77 2.17
N ILE A 7 1.15 -10.40 1.00
CA ILE A 7 -0.06 -10.92 0.37
C ILE A 7 -0.07 -12.43 0.63
N ALA A 8 -1.14 -12.94 1.23
CA ALA A 8 -1.26 -14.36 1.55
C ALA A 8 -2.31 -15.02 0.67
N GLY A 9 -1.88 -15.97 -0.16
CA GLY A 9 -2.75 -16.92 -0.84
C GLY A 9 -2.53 -18.35 -0.36
N ASN A 10 -3.31 -19.32 -0.85
CA ASN A 10 -3.26 -20.71 -0.37
C ASN A 10 -2.03 -21.46 -0.88
N LYS A 11 -1.41 -21.03 -1.99
CA LYS A 11 -0.17 -21.62 -2.51
C LYS A 11 1.07 -21.01 -1.86
N ALA A 12 1.06 -19.70 -1.62
CA ALA A 12 2.23 -18.97 -1.15
C ALA A 12 1.85 -17.65 -0.46
N SER A 13 2.78 -17.11 0.33
CA SER A 13 2.74 -15.74 0.81
C SER A 13 3.98 -14.99 0.31
N VAL A 14 3.78 -13.78 -0.21
CA VAL A 14 4.85 -12.96 -0.78
C VAL A 14 4.86 -11.58 -0.13
N PRO A 15 6.05 -11.01 0.13
CA PRO A 15 6.14 -9.64 0.64
C PRO A 15 5.77 -8.64 -0.47
N PHE A 16 5.29 -7.48 -0.04
CA PHE A 16 5.10 -6.33 -0.90
C PHE A 16 5.65 -5.07 -0.25
N THR A 17 6.03 -4.12 -1.10
CA THR A 17 6.34 -2.74 -0.73
C THR A 17 5.54 -1.81 -1.62
N ALA A 18 4.78 -0.90 -1.02
CA ALA A 18 4.08 0.14 -1.74
C ALA A 18 4.60 1.52 -1.31
N ARG A 19 5.01 2.34 -2.28
CA ARG A 19 5.55 3.68 -2.07
C ARG A 19 4.65 4.70 -2.76
N LYS A 20 4.23 5.72 -2.01
CA LYS A 20 3.51 6.88 -2.54
C LYS A 20 4.32 8.15 -2.34
N ASP A 21 4.45 8.94 -3.39
CA ASP A 21 5.04 10.27 -3.37
C ASP A 21 4.09 11.31 -4.01
N LYS A 22 4.63 12.48 -4.40
CA LYS A 22 3.82 13.55 -5.00
C LYS A 22 3.39 13.27 -6.44
N LYS A 23 4.04 12.32 -7.13
CA LYS A 23 3.74 11.95 -8.52
C LYS A 23 2.71 10.83 -8.57
N GLY A 24 2.82 9.85 -7.67
CA GLY A 24 1.91 8.73 -7.68
C GLY A 24 2.29 7.60 -6.74
N VAL A 25 1.95 6.38 -7.14
CA VAL A 25 2.11 5.16 -6.35
C VAL A 25 2.90 4.13 -7.15
N GLU A 26 3.88 3.53 -6.49
CA GLU A 26 4.63 2.37 -6.96
C GLU A 26 4.35 1.18 -6.02
N ILE A 27 4.09 0.01 -6.59
CA ILE A 27 3.96 -1.26 -5.87
C ILE A 27 5.02 -2.21 -6.38
N LYS A 28 5.69 -2.86 -5.44
CA LYS A 28 6.61 -3.96 -5.64
C LYS A 28 6.13 -5.19 -4.91
N VAL A 29 6.18 -6.35 -5.55
CA VAL A 29 5.84 -7.65 -4.97
C VAL A 29 6.96 -8.62 -5.31
N ASP A 30 7.55 -9.24 -4.29
CA ASP A 30 8.68 -10.15 -4.48
C ASP A 30 8.15 -11.59 -4.54
N PHE A 31 7.91 -12.09 -5.75
CA PHE A 31 7.59 -13.51 -5.94
C PHE A 31 8.88 -14.36 -5.83
N PRO A 32 8.77 -15.67 -5.53
CA PRO A 32 9.94 -16.53 -5.41
C PRO A 32 10.85 -16.55 -6.65
N ASP A 33 10.25 -16.42 -7.84
CA ASP A 33 10.96 -16.56 -9.12
C ASP A 33 11.17 -15.22 -9.84
N GLU A 34 10.50 -14.14 -9.43
CA GLU A 34 10.57 -12.82 -10.09
C GLU A 34 10.11 -11.66 -9.20
N GLU A 35 10.57 -10.45 -9.52
CA GLU A 35 10.04 -9.21 -8.93
C GLU A 35 8.95 -8.63 -9.86
N PHE A 36 7.78 -8.33 -9.31
CA PHE A 36 6.76 -7.55 -10.00
C PHE A 36 6.83 -6.10 -9.52
N THR A 37 6.98 -5.15 -10.44
CA THR A 37 6.90 -3.71 -10.16
C THR A 37 5.84 -3.06 -11.05
N TYR A 38 4.94 -2.28 -10.46
CA TYR A 38 3.95 -1.48 -11.16
C TYR A 38 3.90 -0.07 -10.60
N SER A 39 3.83 0.93 -11.46
CA SER A 39 3.74 2.34 -11.06
C SER A 39 2.64 3.06 -11.83
N VAL A 40 1.97 3.98 -11.15
CA VAL A 40 0.93 4.84 -11.72
C VAL A 40 1.10 6.26 -11.22
N ASP A 41 1.08 7.21 -12.15
CA ASP A 41 1.16 8.65 -11.86
C ASP A 41 -0.22 9.22 -11.47
N CYS A 42 -0.93 8.58 -10.51
CA CYS A 42 -2.06 9.21 -9.82
C CYS A 42 -1.72 9.49 -8.36
N PRO A 43 -1.45 10.74 -7.97
CA PRO A 43 -1.24 11.10 -6.58
C PRO A 43 -2.53 10.95 -5.75
N CYS A 44 -3.67 10.86 -6.43
CA CYS A 44 -4.99 10.63 -5.86
C CYS A 44 -5.13 9.26 -5.18
N LEU A 45 -4.40 8.26 -5.67
CA LEU A 45 -4.64 6.86 -5.35
C LEU A 45 -3.88 6.48 -4.07
N GLU A 46 -4.51 5.74 -3.17
CA GLU A 46 -3.82 5.23 -1.99
C GLU A 46 -3.07 3.91 -2.30
N PRO A 47 -1.94 3.64 -1.63
CA PRO A 47 -1.13 2.44 -1.90
C PRO A 47 -1.91 1.12 -1.86
N LEU A 48 -2.79 0.96 -0.85
CA LEU A 48 -3.58 -0.26 -0.69
C LEU A 48 -4.75 -0.35 -1.66
N GLU A 49 -5.26 0.78 -2.17
CA GLU A 49 -6.28 0.77 -3.22
C GLU A 49 -5.68 0.23 -4.51
N LEU A 50 -4.51 0.73 -4.92
CA LEU A 50 -3.81 0.21 -6.09
C LEU A 50 -3.46 -1.28 -5.92
N LEU A 51 -3.00 -1.67 -4.73
CA LEU A 51 -2.70 -3.08 -4.45
C LEU A 51 -3.94 -3.96 -4.63
N GLY A 52 -5.08 -3.51 -4.11
CA GLY A 52 -6.37 -4.19 -4.24
C GLY A 52 -6.77 -4.44 -5.71
N LEU A 53 -6.51 -3.47 -6.60
CA LEU A 53 -6.77 -3.61 -8.04
C LEU A 53 -5.86 -4.65 -8.71
N LEU A 54 -4.68 -4.91 -8.14
CA LEU A 54 -3.71 -5.86 -8.69
C LEU A 54 -3.88 -7.28 -8.13
N LEU A 55 -4.59 -7.47 -7.01
CA LEU A 55 -4.74 -8.80 -6.38
C LEU A 55 -5.23 -9.89 -7.35
N PRO A 56 -6.23 -9.65 -8.23
CA PRO A 56 -6.67 -10.68 -9.18
C PRO A 56 -5.55 -11.18 -10.09
N SER A 57 -4.61 -10.32 -10.48
CA SER A 57 -3.46 -10.71 -11.31
C SER A 57 -2.43 -11.58 -10.57
N PHE A 58 -2.47 -11.61 -9.23
CA PHE A 58 -1.55 -12.41 -8.43
C PHE A 58 -2.13 -13.79 -8.07
N GLU A 59 -3.43 -14.03 -8.25
CA GLU A 59 -4.08 -15.30 -7.91
C GLU A 59 -3.54 -16.49 -8.72
N GLU A 60 -3.05 -16.28 -9.93
CA GLU A 60 -2.41 -17.35 -10.71
C GLU A 60 -1.21 -17.96 -9.95
N LYS A 61 -0.42 -17.09 -9.31
CA LYS A 61 0.80 -17.45 -8.58
C LYS A 61 0.52 -17.81 -7.12
N LEU A 62 -0.33 -17.04 -6.43
CA LEU A 62 -0.59 -17.20 -5.00
C LEU A 62 -1.77 -18.13 -4.69
N GLY A 63 -2.57 -18.45 -5.70
CA GLY A 63 -3.88 -19.08 -5.55
C GLY A 63 -4.92 -18.11 -4.97
N GLU A 64 -5.99 -18.65 -4.39
CA GLU A 64 -7.03 -17.83 -3.74
C GLU A 64 -6.39 -16.97 -2.64
N ILE A 65 -6.58 -15.66 -2.74
CA ILE A 65 -5.98 -14.69 -1.80
C ILE A 65 -6.89 -14.55 -0.58
N HIS A 66 -6.34 -14.83 0.59
CA HIS A 66 -7.06 -14.75 1.87
C HIS A 66 -6.99 -13.37 2.49
N GLY A 67 -5.95 -12.61 2.14
CA GLY A 67 -5.77 -11.28 2.69
C GLY A 67 -4.42 -10.64 2.40
N VAL A 68 -4.40 -9.34 2.67
CA VAL A 68 -3.21 -8.50 2.67
C VAL A 68 -2.96 -8.08 4.12
N PHE A 69 -1.77 -8.37 4.61
CA PHE A 69 -1.37 -8.06 5.99
C PHE A 69 -0.31 -6.97 5.97
N VAL A 70 -0.65 -5.82 6.54
CA VAL A 70 0.26 -4.69 6.66
C VAL A 70 1.14 -4.86 7.89
N GLU A 71 2.45 -4.78 7.72
CA GLU A 71 3.45 -4.98 8.79
C GLU A 71 4.08 -3.65 9.21
N GLU A 72 4.29 -2.72 8.26
CA GLU A 72 4.91 -1.42 8.54
C GLU A 72 4.28 -0.33 7.67
N VAL A 73 3.93 0.80 8.29
CA VAL A 73 3.56 2.03 7.58
C VAL A 73 4.48 3.15 8.04
N LYS A 74 5.30 3.67 7.13
CA LYS A 74 6.08 4.90 7.33
C LYS A 74 5.49 6.02 6.51
N GLU A 75 4.86 6.96 7.19
CA GLU A 75 4.60 8.26 6.60
C GLU A 75 5.87 9.10 6.71
N GLU A 76 6.32 9.66 5.58
CA GLU A 76 7.23 10.79 5.65
C GLU A 76 6.47 11.88 6.38
N LYS A 77 7.01 12.33 7.53
CA LYS A 77 6.45 13.36 8.39
C LYS A 77 6.24 14.65 7.59
N SER A 78 5.13 14.75 6.88
CA SER A 78 4.58 16.02 6.43
C SER A 78 3.82 16.59 7.63
N HIS A 79 4.53 17.45 8.38
CA HIS A 79 3.88 18.42 9.24
C HIS A 79 2.68 19.03 8.52
N SER A 80 1.45 18.89 9.05
CA SER A 80 0.38 19.92 9.03
C SER A 80 -1.03 19.35 9.25
N LEU A 81 -1.39 18.20 8.65
CA LEU A 81 -2.82 17.86 8.54
C LEU A 81 -3.46 17.41 9.86
N LEU A 82 -2.78 16.58 10.65
CA LEU A 82 -3.29 16.15 11.97
C LEU A 82 -3.31 17.30 12.99
N ASN A 83 -2.41 18.28 12.89
CA ASN A 83 -2.44 19.48 13.73
C ASN A 83 -3.53 20.48 13.30
N SER A 84 -3.91 20.50 12.02
CA SER A 84 -5.03 21.31 11.50
C SER A 84 -6.38 20.79 12.01
N LEU A 85 -6.60 19.47 11.92
CA LEU A 85 -7.81 18.81 12.44
C LEU A 85 -7.97 18.99 13.95
N ARG A 86 -6.88 18.93 14.71
CA ARG A 86 -6.91 19.15 16.17
C ARG A 86 -7.27 20.58 16.56
N ARG A 87 -6.91 21.59 15.75
CA ARG A 87 -7.31 22.99 15.98
C ARG A 87 -8.75 23.28 15.60
N PHE A 88 -9.30 22.58 14.61
CA PHE A 88 -10.70 22.74 14.20
C PHE A 88 -11.67 22.19 15.25
N LEU A 89 -11.30 21.10 15.93
CA LEU A 89 -12.13 20.48 16.98
C LEU A 89 -12.02 21.17 18.35
N SER A 90 -10.97 21.96 18.60
CA SER A 90 -10.76 22.63 19.89
C SER A 90 -11.39 24.03 19.98
N LYS A 91 -12.10 24.51 18.95
CA LYS A 91 -12.78 25.81 18.94
C LYS A 91 -14.31 25.73 19.13
N GLY A 92 -14.84 24.54 19.36
CA GLY A 92 -16.24 24.32 19.74
C GLY A 92 -16.33 23.74 21.16
N GLY A 93 -16.06 24.58 22.16
CA GLY A 93 -16.17 24.28 23.59
C GLY A 93 -16.19 25.57 24.38
#